data_AF-A0A1R4KK65-F1
#
_entry.id   AF-A0A1R4KK65-F1
#
_cell.length_a   1.000
_cell.length_b   1.000
_cell.length_c   1.000
_cell.angle_alpha   90.00
_cell.angle_beta   90.00
_cell.angle_gamma   90.00
#
_symmetry.space_group_name_H-M   'P 1'
#
loop_
_entity.id
_entity.type
_entity.pdbx_description
1 polymer ?
#
loop_
_entity_poly.entity_id
_entity_poly.type
_entity_poly.pdbx_seq_one_letter_code
_entity_poly.pdbx_strand_id
1 'polypeptide(L)'
;MADNTNNKSNTDTIDDSHSPQVQHLIDTLQGERIGKEGSQSAIIFRMVMPDHLCPFGLKSIDALKHAGYDIIDRHITTQDENTLVKDTLGVKTTPQTFIDGKRVGGNDDLQVFLGNQEPETDDDTTYAPIIAIFAVTALMTLALCWAFAISVLSIQALMWFVALSMCVLAIKKLEDLEGFTTGFLGYDLLARRMVRYAYVYPFLEAFAGIAMFADQPWLNPIAGLVAFIIGLIGGVSVIKAVYIDKRELKCACVGGDSNVPLGAISLTENVMMFGMGSYMLIRALL
;
A
#
# COMPACT_ATOMS: atom_id res chain seq x y z
N MET A 1 -15.03 52.29 -25.11
CA MET A 1 -15.61 51.23 -25.96
C MET A 1 -15.72 49.98 -25.09
N ALA A 2 -16.96 49.55 -24.84
CA ALA A 2 -17.41 48.28 -24.27
C ALA A 2 -16.90 47.81 -22.88
N ASP A 3 -17.72 48.13 -21.88
CA ASP A 3 -18.33 47.27 -20.86
C ASP A 3 -18.27 45.75 -21.11
N ASN A 4 -17.90 44.94 -20.10
CA ASN A 4 -18.75 43.83 -19.67
C ASN A 4 -18.36 43.26 -18.30
N THR A 5 -19.39 43.11 -17.48
CA THR A 5 -19.43 42.50 -16.15
C THR A 5 -19.71 40.99 -16.24
N ASN A 6 -19.63 40.30 -15.09
CA ASN A 6 -20.02 38.91 -14.80
C ASN A 6 -19.03 37.78 -15.16
N ASN A 7 -18.21 37.42 -14.18
CA ASN A 7 -17.77 36.03 -14.01
C ASN A 7 -18.54 35.44 -12.83
N LYS A 8 -19.72 34.87 -13.13
CA LYS A 8 -20.55 34.14 -12.17
C LYS A 8 -20.18 32.66 -12.26
N SER A 9 -19.97 32.07 -11.09
CA SER A 9 -19.76 30.65 -10.84
C SER A 9 -20.76 29.77 -11.59
N ASN A 10 -20.27 28.90 -12.48
CA ASN A 10 -20.99 27.67 -12.82
C ASN A 10 -20.72 26.66 -11.71
N THR A 11 -21.57 26.70 -10.69
CA THR A 11 -21.97 25.49 -9.98
C THR A 11 -22.73 24.63 -10.98
N ASP A 12 -22.03 23.74 -11.68
CA ASP A 12 -22.66 22.65 -12.39
C ASP A 12 -23.18 21.67 -11.34
N THR A 13 -24.44 21.89 -10.99
CA THR A 13 -25.30 20.94 -10.30
C THR A 13 -25.22 19.61 -11.03
N ILE A 14 -24.70 18.59 -10.34
CA ILE A 14 -24.80 17.19 -10.76
C ILE A 14 -26.29 16.88 -10.82
N ASP A 15 -26.83 16.80 -12.04
CA ASP A 15 -28.22 16.43 -12.29
C ASP A 15 -28.36 14.91 -12.14
N ASP A 16 -29.10 14.50 -11.12
CA ASP A 16 -29.50 13.13 -10.76
C ASP A 16 -30.52 12.54 -11.77
N SER A 17 -30.38 12.81 -13.07
CA SER A 17 -31.23 12.23 -14.10
C SER A 17 -30.53 11.03 -14.76
N HIS A 18 -30.88 9.84 -14.29
CA HIS A 18 -30.51 8.57 -14.89
C HIS A 18 -30.70 8.62 -16.42
N SER A 19 -29.63 8.40 -17.18
CA SER A 19 -29.71 8.25 -18.64
C SER A 19 -30.84 7.25 -18.99
N PRO A 20 -31.73 7.53 -19.96
CA PRO A 20 -32.86 6.65 -20.31
C PRO A 20 -32.46 5.21 -20.61
N GLN A 21 -31.22 5.00 -21.08
CA GLN A 21 -30.65 3.69 -21.36
C GLN A 21 -30.26 2.95 -20.07
N VAL A 22 -29.83 3.67 -19.03
CA VAL A 22 -29.57 3.13 -17.68
C VAL A 22 -30.88 2.72 -17.05
N GLN A 23 -31.92 3.57 -17.12
CA GLN A 23 -33.20 3.22 -16.55
C GLN A 23 -33.82 2.03 -17.28
N HIS A 24 -33.73 1.95 -18.62
CA HIS A 24 -34.19 0.79 -19.38
C HIS A 24 -33.41 -0.49 -19.04
N LEU A 25 -32.08 -0.39 -18.87
CA LEU A 25 -31.26 -1.51 -18.42
C LEU A 25 -31.65 -1.93 -16.99
N ILE A 26 -31.78 -0.98 -16.07
CA ILE A 26 -32.22 -1.22 -14.68
C ILE A 26 -33.63 -1.82 -14.64
N ASP A 27 -34.58 -1.33 -15.44
CA ASP A 27 -35.95 -1.83 -15.49
C ASP A 27 -36.00 -3.25 -16.07
N THR A 28 -35.15 -3.54 -17.06
CA THR A 28 -34.95 -4.90 -17.61
C THR A 28 -34.33 -5.82 -16.54
N LEU A 29 -33.34 -5.33 -15.81
CA LEU A 29 -32.67 -6.03 -14.72
C LEU A 29 -33.57 -6.24 -13.48
N GLN A 30 -34.48 -5.31 -13.20
CA GLN A 30 -35.50 -5.41 -12.15
C GLN A 30 -36.59 -6.43 -12.50
N GLY A 31 -36.84 -6.65 -13.79
CA GLY A 31 -37.71 -7.71 -14.31
C GLY A 31 -37.07 -9.10 -14.26
N GLU A 32 -35.73 -9.20 -14.31
CA GLU A 32 -34.96 -10.44 -14.17
C GLU A 32 -34.78 -10.84 -12.70
N ARG A 33 -35.88 -11.12 -11.98
CA ARG A 33 -35.81 -11.83 -10.68
C ARG A 33 -35.78 -13.33 -10.91
N ILE A 34 -34.68 -13.99 -10.55
CA ILE A 34 -34.64 -15.45 -10.43
C ILE A 34 -35.02 -15.84 -8.99
N GLY A 35 -36.14 -16.57 -8.86
CA GLY A 35 -36.39 -17.59 -7.82
C GLY A 35 -36.61 -17.17 -6.35
N LYS A 36 -37.72 -17.69 -5.77
CA LYS A 36 -38.21 -17.67 -4.37
C LYS A 36 -38.49 -16.29 -3.73
N GLU A 37 -39.76 -16.07 -3.36
CA GLU A 37 -40.15 -15.02 -2.41
C GLU A 37 -39.26 -15.08 -1.17
N GLY A 38 -38.35 -14.12 -1.04
CA GLY A 38 -37.46 -13.98 0.12
C GLY A 38 -35.95 -14.17 -0.13
N SER A 39 -35.48 -14.58 -1.30
CA SER A 39 -34.03 -14.53 -1.62
C SER A 39 -33.67 -13.24 -2.35
N GLN A 40 -32.67 -12.53 -1.84
CA GLN A 40 -32.15 -11.33 -2.49
C GLN A 40 -31.31 -11.74 -3.70
N SER A 41 -31.59 -11.13 -4.85
CA SER A 41 -30.89 -11.39 -6.11
C SER A 41 -29.86 -10.30 -6.37
N ALA A 42 -28.65 -10.71 -6.74
CA ALA A 42 -27.57 -9.82 -7.14
C ALA A 42 -27.22 -10.04 -8.60
N ILE A 43 -27.03 -8.97 -9.35
CA ILE A 43 -26.57 -9.00 -10.74
C ILE A 43 -25.21 -8.34 -10.79
N ILE A 44 -24.26 -8.99 -11.45
CA ILE A 44 -22.92 -8.45 -11.61
C ILE A 44 -22.50 -8.48 -13.07
N PHE A 45 -22.05 -7.33 -13.55
CA PHE A 45 -21.39 -7.22 -14.84
C PHE A 45 -19.89 -7.30 -14.62
N ARG A 46 -19.24 -8.35 -15.11
CA ARG A 46 -17.79 -8.53 -14.96
C ARG A 46 -17.15 -8.95 -16.28
N MET A 47 -15.91 -8.53 -16.48
CA MET A 47 -15.14 -8.94 -17.65
C MET A 47 -14.71 -10.40 -17.54
N VAL A 48 -14.99 -11.17 -18.58
CA VAL A 48 -14.55 -12.55 -18.78
C VAL A 48 -14.12 -12.68 -20.23
N MET A 49 -12.85 -12.36 -20.49
CA MET A 49 -12.24 -12.51 -21.81
C MET A 49 -11.22 -13.65 -21.78
N PRO A 50 -10.99 -14.37 -22.89
CA PRO A 50 -10.04 -15.50 -22.92
C PRO A 50 -8.64 -15.15 -22.40
N ASP A 51 -8.18 -13.93 -22.69
CA ASP A 51 -6.83 -13.45 -22.34
C ASP A 51 -6.82 -12.44 -21.17
N HIS A 52 -7.96 -12.19 -20.52
CA HIS A 52 -8.04 -11.22 -19.43
C HIS A 52 -9.01 -11.65 -18.32
N LEU A 53 -8.42 -12.03 -17.19
CA LEU A 53 -9.14 -12.39 -15.97
C LEU A 53 -9.24 -11.17 -15.05
N CYS A 54 -10.47 -10.72 -14.77
CA CYS A 54 -10.69 -9.61 -13.85
C CYS A 54 -10.68 -10.11 -12.39
N PRO A 55 -9.66 -9.77 -11.57
CA PRO A 55 -9.59 -10.24 -10.18
C PRO A 55 -10.71 -9.64 -9.31
N PHE A 56 -11.07 -8.39 -9.54
CA PHE A 56 -12.16 -7.72 -8.82
C PHE A 56 -13.52 -8.35 -9.10
N GLY A 57 -13.78 -8.78 -10.34
CA GLY A 57 -14.99 -9.52 -10.69
C GLY A 57 -15.12 -10.83 -9.90
N LEU A 58 -14.01 -11.56 -9.74
CA LEU A 58 -13.99 -12.79 -8.95
C LEU A 58 -14.20 -12.53 -7.45
N LYS A 59 -13.55 -11.50 -6.89
CA LYS A 59 -13.75 -11.10 -5.49
C LYS A 59 -15.20 -10.70 -5.21
N SER A 60 -15.83 -9.96 -6.12
CA SER A 60 -17.23 -9.56 -5.98
C SER A 60 -18.18 -10.76 -6.06
N ILE A 61 -17.94 -11.71 -6.97
CA ILE A 61 -18.69 -12.98 -7.02
C ILE A 61 -18.56 -13.75 -5.70
N ASP A 62 -17.34 -13.88 -5.19
CA ASP A 62 -17.06 -14.60 -3.95
C ASP A 62 -17.75 -13.94 -2.74
N ALA A 63 -17.70 -12.61 -2.65
CA ALA A 63 -18.37 -11.85 -1.59
C ALA A 63 -19.90 -12.02 -1.63
N LEU A 64 -20.50 -11.94 -2.81
CA LEU A 64 -21.95 -12.18 -2.99
C LEU A 64 -22.36 -13.59 -2.61
N LYS A 65 -21.54 -14.61 -2.94
CA LYS A 65 -21.80 -16.00 -2.56
C LYS A 65 -21.76 -16.19 -1.05
N HIS A 66 -20.74 -15.63 -0.39
CA HIS A 66 -20.61 -15.69 1.08
C HIS A 66 -21.77 -14.98 1.80
N ALA A 67 -22.27 -13.89 1.22
CA ALA A 67 -23.44 -13.17 1.74
C ALA A 67 -24.79 -13.85 1.42
N GLY A 68 -24.79 -14.93 0.63
CA GLY A 68 -25.98 -15.75 0.37
C GLY A 68 -26.91 -15.21 -0.73
N TYR A 69 -26.42 -14.34 -1.61
CA TYR A 69 -27.20 -13.84 -2.75
C TYR A 69 -27.32 -14.90 -3.85
N ASP A 70 -28.45 -14.91 -4.55
CA ASP A 70 -28.55 -15.58 -5.85
C ASP A 70 -27.95 -14.68 -6.93
N ILE A 71 -26.98 -15.18 -7.69
CA ILE A 71 -26.09 -14.35 -8.52
C ILE A 71 -26.38 -14.57 -9.99
N ILE A 72 -26.75 -13.48 -10.67
CA ILE A 72 -26.81 -13.40 -12.12
C ILE A 72 -25.49 -12.82 -12.62
N ASP A 73 -24.62 -13.70 -13.12
CA ASP A 73 -23.29 -13.35 -13.61
C ASP A 73 -23.34 -12.99 -15.11
N ARG A 74 -23.23 -11.69 -15.41
CA ARG A 74 -23.22 -11.14 -16.78
C ARG A 74 -21.79 -10.93 -17.24
N HIS A 75 -21.34 -11.77 -18.15
CA HIS A 75 -19.99 -11.71 -18.70
C HIS A 75 -19.90 -10.67 -19.81
N ILE A 76 -18.98 -9.73 -19.62
CA ILE A 76 -18.50 -8.83 -20.66
C ILE A 76 -17.34 -9.53 -21.36
N THR A 77 -17.54 -9.90 -22.63
CA THR A 77 -16.61 -10.76 -23.38
C THR A 77 -15.78 -10.00 -24.41
N THR A 78 -16.13 -8.74 -24.68
CA THR A 78 -15.41 -7.88 -25.63
C THR A 78 -15.12 -6.50 -25.04
N GLN A 79 -14.10 -5.82 -25.57
CA GLN A 79 -13.75 -4.46 -25.16
C GLN A 79 -14.80 -3.42 -25.58
N ASP A 80 -15.48 -3.64 -26.70
CA ASP A 80 -16.58 -2.78 -27.16
C ASP A 80 -17.78 -2.88 -26.22
N GLU A 81 -18.12 -4.09 -25.78
CA GLU A 81 -19.15 -4.32 -24.75
C GLU A 81 -18.75 -3.70 -23.41
N ASN A 82 -17.48 -3.78 -23.02
CA ASN A 82 -16.98 -3.13 -21.80
C ASN A 82 -17.13 -1.60 -21.86
N THR A 83 -16.81 -1.01 -23.01
CA THR A 83 -16.98 0.43 -23.25
C THR A 83 -18.45 0.80 -23.20
N LEU A 84 -19.31 0.02 -23.86
CA LEU A 84 -20.76 0.23 -23.84
C LEU A 84 -21.34 0.16 -22.43
N VAL A 85 -20.95 -0.83 -21.62
CA VAL A 85 -21.41 -0.95 -20.23
C VAL A 85 -20.95 0.23 -19.39
N LYS A 86 -19.70 0.66 -19.56
CA LYS A 86 -19.14 1.84 -18.85
C LYS A 86 -19.88 3.12 -19.21
N ASP A 87 -20.07 3.36 -20.49
CA ASP A 87 -20.75 4.56 -21.01
C ASP A 87 -22.23 4.56 -20.60
N THR A 88 -22.88 3.40 -20.70
CA THR A 88 -24.27 3.24 -20.26
C THR A 88 -24.35 3.56 -18.78
N LEU A 89 -23.60 2.89 -17.92
CA LEU A 89 -23.68 3.06 -16.47
C LEU A 89 -23.05 4.36 -15.93
N GLY A 90 -22.38 5.14 -16.77
CA GLY A 90 -21.65 6.35 -16.37
C GLY A 90 -20.49 6.04 -15.42
N VAL A 91 -19.79 4.91 -15.60
CA VAL A 91 -18.70 4.45 -14.72
C VAL A 91 -17.39 4.32 -15.47
N LYS A 92 -16.28 4.48 -14.74
CA LYS A 92 -14.93 4.34 -15.31
C LYS A 92 -14.45 2.89 -15.33
N THR A 93 -14.97 2.06 -14.42
CA THR A 93 -14.45 0.73 -14.14
C THR A 93 -15.56 -0.32 -14.06
N THR A 94 -15.18 -1.56 -14.36
CA THR A 94 -15.96 -2.79 -14.13
C THR A 94 -15.12 -3.67 -13.18
N PRO A 95 -15.73 -4.55 -12.35
CA PRO A 95 -17.13 -4.97 -12.35
C PRO A 95 -18.10 -3.91 -11.80
N GLN A 96 -19.40 -4.10 -12.08
CA GLN A 96 -20.49 -3.32 -11.46
C GLN A 96 -21.56 -4.26 -10.93
N THR A 97 -21.95 -4.07 -9.68
CA THR A 97 -22.91 -4.92 -8.95
C THR A 97 -24.21 -4.18 -8.68
N PHE A 98 -25.32 -4.89 -8.84
CA PHE A 98 -26.68 -4.45 -8.56
C PHE A 98 -27.33 -5.43 -7.60
N ILE A 99 -28.00 -4.94 -6.57
CA ILE A 99 -28.75 -5.75 -5.60
C ILE A 99 -30.16 -5.19 -5.52
N ASP A 100 -31.16 -6.07 -5.66
CA ASP A 100 -32.58 -5.70 -5.65
C ASP A 100 -32.92 -4.53 -6.61
N GLY A 101 -32.26 -4.49 -7.77
CA GLY A 101 -32.46 -3.46 -8.79
C GLY A 101 -31.82 -2.11 -8.50
N LYS A 102 -31.06 -1.98 -7.40
CA LYS A 102 -30.28 -0.79 -7.07
C LYS A 102 -28.81 -1.03 -7.36
N ARG A 103 -28.15 -0.06 -7.99
CA ARG A 103 -26.70 -0.11 -8.22
C ARG A 103 -25.97 0.06 -6.88
N VAL A 104 -25.15 -0.93 -6.53
CA VAL A 104 -24.25 -0.88 -5.39
C VAL A 104 -22.93 -0.21 -5.79
N GLY A 105 -22.36 -0.62 -6.93
CA GLY A 105 -21.13 -0.02 -7.47
C GLY A 105 -20.07 -1.06 -7.83
N GLY A 106 -18.81 -0.67 -7.72
CA GLY A 106 -17.65 -1.52 -7.98
C GLY A 106 -17.43 -2.58 -6.89
N ASN A 107 -16.27 -3.24 -6.93
CA ASN A 107 -15.92 -4.22 -5.89
C ASN A 107 -15.85 -3.56 -4.51
N ASP A 108 -15.26 -2.38 -4.39
CA ASP A 108 -15.00 -1.75 -3.10
C ASP A 108 -16.31 -1.27 -2.46
N ASP A 109 -17.17 -0.62 -3.25
CA ASP A 109 -18.54 -0.27 -2.86
C ASP A 109 -19.34 -1.50 -2.38
N LEU A 110 -19.16 -2.65 -3.03
CA LEU A 110 -19.80 -3.90 -2.65
C LEU A 110 -19.27 -4.44 -1.32
N GLN A 111 -17.96 -4.38 -1.07
CA GLN A 111 -17.41 -4.82 0.21
C GLN A 111 -17.94 -3.97 1.37
N VAL A 112 -18.07 -2.66 1.15
CA VAL A 112 -18.68 -1.72 2.11
C VAL A 112 -20.15 -2.04 2.32
N PHE A 113 -20.90 -2.24 1.24
CA PHE A 113 -22.33 -2.58 1.31
C PHE A 113 -22.59 -3.87 2.09
N LEU A 114 -21.74 -4.88 1.93
CA LEU A 114 -21.84 -6.15 2.64
C LEU A 114 -21.32 -6.09 4.08
N GLY A 115 -20.73 -4.98 4.50
CA GLY A 115 -20.12 -4.82 5.83
C GLY A 115 -18.80 -5.61 6.00
N ASN A 116 -18.18 -6.04 4.90
CA ASN A 116 -16.88 -6.71 4.92
C ASN A 116 -15.72 -5.74 5.08
N GLN A 117 -15.95 -4.48 4.70
CA GLN A 117 -14.98 -3.39 4.80
C GLN A 117 -15.68 -2.11 5.27
N GLU A 118 -14.96 -1.28 6.01
CA GLU A 118 -15.38 0.10 6.23
C GLU A 118 -15.08 0.94 4.98
N PRO A 119 -15.81 2.04 4.73
CA PRO A 119 -15.50 2.92 3.61
C PRO A 119 -14.07 3.43 3.77
N GLU A 120 -13.22 3.18 2.77
CA GLU A 120 -11.85 3.70 2.80
C GLU A 120 -11.90 5.22 2.89
N THR A 121 -11.30 5.75 3.97
CA THR A 121 -11.03 7.17 4.12
C THR A 121 -9.57 7.44 3.78
N ASP A 122 -9.25 8.63 3.27
CA ASP A 122 -7.87 9.02 2.94
C ASP A 122 -6.90 8.95 4.15
N ASP A 123 -7.43 8.76 5.37
CA ASP A 123 -6.71 8.72 6.65
C ASP A 123 -6.56 7.29 7.23
N ASP A 124 -6.98 6.25 6.50
CA ASP A 124 -6.91 4.86 6.99
C ASP A 124 -5.46 4.36 7.04
N THR A 125 -4.86 4.46 8.22
CA THR A 125 -3.49 4.00 8.48
C THR A 125 -3.38 2.48 8.44
N THR A 126 -2.47 1.96 7.60
CA THR A 126 -2.28 0.52 7.45
C THR A 126 -0.90 0.10 7.92
N TYR A 127 -0.82 -0.66 9.02
CA TYR A 127 0.45 -1.17 9.57
C TYR A 127 0.77 -2.62 9.16
N ALA A 128 -0.17 -3.31 8.52
CA ALA A 128 -0.06 -4.74 8.21
C ALA A 128 1.22 -5.12 7.43
N PRO A 129 1.64 -4.38 6.38
CA PRO A 129 2.88 -4.70 5.65
C PRO A 129 4.12 -4.66 6.54
N ILE A 130 4.18 -3.72 7.47
CA ILE A 130 5.34 -3.55 8.36
C ILE A 130 5.38 -4.62 9.44
N ILE A 131 4.22 -4.90 10.04
CA ILE A 131 4.08 -6.00 11.01
C ILE A 131 4.50 -7.31 10.34
N ALA A 132 4.07 -7.55 9.10
CA ALA A 132 4.47 -8.73 8.34
C ALA A 132 5.99 -8.81 8.14
N ILE A 133 6.64 -7.71 7.74
CA ILE A 133 8.10 -7.65 7.56
C ILE A 133 8.81 -8.01 8.87
N PHE A 134 8.53 -7.30 9.96
CA PHE A 134 9.21 -7.55 11.24
C PHE A 134 8.87 -8.91 11.86
N ALA A 135 7.63 -9.41 11.69
CA ALA A 135 7.26 -10.74 12.17
C ALA A 135 8.03 -11.83 11.41
N VAL A 136 8.11 -11.74 10.09
CA VAL A 136 8.84 -12.72 9.27
C VAL A 136 10.34 -12.67 9.58
N THR A 137 10.94 -11.48 9.70
CA THR A 137 12.38 -11.37 10.02
C THR A 137 12.69 -11.81 11.45
N ALA A 138 11.78 -11.62 12.40
CA ALA A 138 11.88 -12.18 13.75
C ALA A 138 11.84 -13.72 13.71
N LEU A 139 10.92 -14.32 12.95
CA LEU A 139 10.84 -15.77 12.80
C LEU A 139 12.08 -16.34 12.10
N MET A 140 12.61 -15.65 11.08
CA MET A 140 13.88 -16.03 10.45
C MET A 140 15.04 -15.97 11.45
N THR A 141 15.08 -14.95 12.31
CA THR A 141 16.09 -14.83 13.36
C THR A 141 15.99 -15.97 14.37
N LEU A 142 14.77 -16.33 14.80
CA LEU A 142 14.55 -17.48 15.68
C LEU A 142 15.00 -18.78 15.03
N ALA A 143 14.73 -18.95 13.74
CA ALA A 143 15.19 -20.11 12.97
C ALA A 143 16.73 -20.16 12.88
N LEU A 144 17.41 -19.03 12.72
CA LEU A 144 18.87 -18.96 12.75
C LEU A 144 19.43 -19.28 14.15
N CYS A 145 18.85 -18.70 15.20
CA CYS A 145 19.23 -19.00 16.58
C CYS A 145 19.11 -20.49 16.87
N TRP A 146 18.02 -21.13 16.41
CA TRP A 146 17.84 -22.56 16.50
C TRP A 146 18.89 -23.35 15.71
N ALA A 147 19.10 -22.99 14.43
CA ALA A 147 20.01 -23.69 13.52
C ALA A 147 21.48 -23.64 13.99
N PHE A 148 21.91 -22.52 14.58
CA PHE A 148 23.29 -22.30 15.03
C PHE A 148 23.47 -22.45 16.54
N ALA A 149 22.46 -22.95 17.26
CA ALA A 149 22.46 -23.11 18.71
C ALA A 149 22.86 -21.83 19.48
N ILE A 150 22.39 -20.68 18.98
CA ILE A 150 22.60 -19.37 19.60
C ILE A 150 21.42 -19.04 20.52
N SER A 151 21.71 -18.47 21.69
CA SER A 151 20.67 -17.96 22.58
C SER A 151 19.83 -16.88 21.90
N VAL A 152 18.50 -16.99 21.98
CA VAL A 152 17.57 -15.99 21.45
C VAL A 152 17.79 -14.62 22.10
N LEU A 153 18.13 -14.60 23.39
CA LEU A 153 18.42 -13.36 24.11
C LEU A 153 19.93 -13.08 24.07
N SER A 154 20.44 -12.80 22.86
CA SER A 154 21.85 -12.47 22.62
C SER A 154 22.01 -11.28 21.68
N ILE A 155 23.18 -10.63 21.73
CA ILE A 155 23.53 -9.54 20.81
C ILE A 155 23.58 -10.06 19.36
N GLN A 156 23.98 -11.31 19.16
CA GLN A 156 24.01 -11.94 17.84
C GLN A 156 22.60 -12.08 17.25
N ALA A 157 21.63 -12.52 18.06
CA ALA A 157 20.23 -12.61 17.64
C ALA A 157 19.68 -11.22 17.26
N LEU A 158 19.98 -10.20 18.07
CA LEU A 158 19.60 -8.82 17.76
C LEU A 158 20.25 -8.32 16.46
N MET A 159 21.53 -8.63 16.23
CA MET A 159 22.24 -8.30 14.99
C MET A 159 21.56 -8.92 13.77
N TRP A 160 21.24 -10.21 13.83
CA TRP A 160 20.55 -10.90 12.73
C TRP A 160 19.17 -10.32 12.48
N PHE A 161 18.40 -10.01 13.53
CA PHE A 161 17.09 -9.40 13.38
C PHE A 161 17.14 -8.04 12.69
N VAL A 162 18.05 -7.16 13.14
CA VAL A 162 18.25 -5.84 12.53
C VAL A 162 18.71 -5.97 11.09
N ALA A 163 19.71 -6.83 10.83
CA ALA A 163 20.26 -7.04 9.50
C ALA A 163 19.22 -7.58 8.50
N LEU A 164 18.43 -8.58 8.90
CA LEU A 164 17.37 -9.15 8.06
C LEU A 164 16.25 -8.14 7.78
N SER A 165 15.83 -7.39 8.81
CA SER A 165 14.82 -6.33 8.66
C SER A 165 15.29 -5.24 7.71
N MET A 166 16.55 -4.80 7.86
CA MET A 166 17.19 -3.81 7.00
C MET A 166 17.27 -4.29 5.55
N CYS A 167 17.63 -5.56 5.31
CA CYS A 167 17.64 -6.14 3.97
C CYS A 167 16.24 -6.16 3.32
N VAL A 168 15.21 -6.58 4.05
CA VAL A 168 13.85 -6.66 3.51
C VAL A 168 13.28 -5.27 3.23
N LEU A 169 13.50 -4.30 4.12
CA LEU A 169 13.09 -2.91 3.91
C LEU A 169 13.85 -2.27 2.74
N ALA A 170 15.15 -2.54 2.59
CA ALA A 170 15.92 -2.08 1.45
C ALA A 170 15.39 -2.66 0.12
N ILE A 171 15.00 -3.94 0.10
CA ILE A 171 14.33 -4.55 -1.07
C ILE A 171 13.04 -3.81 -1.41
N LYS A 172 12.21 -3.46 -0.42
CA LYS A 172 10.98 -2.69 -0.64
C LYS A 172 11.23 -1.28 -1.19
N LYS A 173 12.27 -0.61 -0.70
CA LYS A 173 12.71 0.69 -1.22
C LYS A 173 13.25 0.59 -2.65
N LEU A 174 13.84 -0.55 -3.03
CA LEU A 174 14.36 -0.81 -4.39
C LEU A 174 13.28 -1.26 -5.38
N GLU A 175 12.20 -1.90 -4.90
CA GLU A 175 11.06 -2.33 -5.71
C GLU A 175 10.36 -1.13 -6.37
N ASP A 176 10.18 -0.05 -5.61
CA ASP A 176 9.63 1.22 -6.09
C ASP A 176 10.56 2.39 -5.71
N LEU A 177 11.67 2.49 -6.44
CA LEU A 177 12.71 3.50 -6.17
C LEU A 177 12.21 4.94 -6.39
N GLU A 178 11.37 5.17 -7.40
CA GLU A 178 10.83 6.51 -7.68
C GLU A 178 9.84 6.95 -6.61
N GLY A 179 8.94 6.07 -6.19
CA GLY A 179 8.03 6.33 -5.08
C GLY A 179 8.78 6.54 -3.77
N PHE A 180 9.78 5.71 -3.48
CA PHE A 180 10.65 5.89 -2.31
C PHE A 180 11.32 7.26 -2.31
N THR A 181 12.03 7.62 -3.40
CA THR A 181 12.78 8.88 -3.45
C THR A 181 11.87 10.11 -3.32
N THR A 182 10.69 10.06 -3.94
CA THR A 182 9.69 11.13 -3.83
C THR A 182 9.23 11.32 -2.39
N GLY A 183 8.91 10.23 -1.68
CA GLY A 183 8.55 10.27 -0.25
C GLY A 183 9.71 10.68 0.65
N PHE A 184 10.91 10.14 0.40
CA PHE A 184 12.12 10.36 1.21
C PHE A 184 12.57 11.83 1.21
N LEU A 185 12.47 12.51 0.06
CA LEU A 185 12.73 13.94 -0.07
C LEU A 185 11.78 14.80 0.77
N GLY A 186 10.61 14.28 1.15
CA GLY A 186 9.63 14.98 1.98
C GLY A 186 10.14 15.28 3.40
N TYR A 187 11.10 14.50 3.92
CA TYR A 187 11.56 14.61 5.30
C TYR A 187 13.07 14.56 5.50
N ASP A 188 13.83 13.80 4.70
CA ASP A 188 15.26 13.63 4.93
C ASP A 188 16.05 14.91 4.61
N LEU A 189 16.81 15.41 5.59
CA LEU A 189 17.53 16.68 5.50
C LEU A 189 18.66 16.64 4.48
N LEU A 190 19.34 15.50 4.34
CA LEU A 190 20.46 15.34 3.42
C LEU A 190 19.95 15.13 1.99
N ALA A 191 18.91 14.32 1.82
CA ALA A 191 18.25 14.09 0.54
C ALA A 191 17.72 15.39 -0.07
N ARG A 192 17.12 16.26 0.75
CA ARG A 192 16.66 17.59 0.30
C ARG A 192 17.78 18.48 -0.21
N ARG A 193 19.01 18.31 0.30
CA ARG A 193 20.18 19.07 -0.15
C ARG A 193 20.87 18.43 -1.35
N MET A 194 20.87 17.10 -1.42
CA MET A 194 21.49 16.33 -2.49
C MET A 194 20.54 15.23 -2.96
N VAL A 195 19.70 15.52 -3.95
CA VAL A 195 18.68 14.58 -4.45
C VAL A 195 19.27 13.22 -4.85
N ARG A 196 20.49 13.20 -5.39
CA ARG A 196 21.20 11.96 -5.75
C ARG A 196 21.41 11.01 -4.56
N TYR A 197 21.51 11.55 -3.34
CA TYR A 197 21.61 10.73 -2.12
C TYR A 197 20.35 9.90 -1.90
N ALA A 198 19.16 10.43 -2.23
CA ALA A 198 17.90 9.68 -2.11
C ALA A 198 17.93 8.38 -2.94
N TYR A 199 18.49 8.43 -4.15
CA TYR A 199 18.60 7.26 -5.03
C TYR A 199 19.64 6.25 -4.55
N VAL A 200 20.68 6.72 -3.84
CA VAL A 200 21.77 5.88 -3.35
C VAL A 200 21.44 5.26 -1.98
N TYR A 201 20.57 5.90 -1.20
CA TYR A 201 20.21 5.48 0.16
C TYR A 201 19.78 4.01 0.27
N PRO A 202 18.84 3.49 -0.55
CA PRO A 202 18.41 2.09 -0.45
C PRO A 202 19.54 1.09 -0.68
N PHE A 203 20.52 1.45 -1.52
CA PHE A 203 21.70 0.62 -1.77
C PHE A 203 22.68 0.63 -0.59
N LEU A 204 22.87 1.78 0.07
CA LEU A 204 23.68 1.87 1.29
C LEU A 204 23.07 1.05 2.41
N GLU A 205 21.74 1.05 2.50
CA GLU A 205 20.98 0.29 3.48
C GLU A 205 21.04 -1.23 3.19
N ALA A 206 20.85 -1.62 1.93
CA ALA A 206 21.07 -3.02 1.52
C ALA A 206 22.51 -3.47 1.83
N PHE A 207 23.50 -2.66 1.48
CA PHE A 207 24.91 -2.95 1.74
C PHE A 207 25.18 -3.15 3.23
N ALA A 208 24.75 -2.21 4.07
CA ALA A 208 24.99 -2.29 5.51
C ALA A 208 24.23 -3.46 6.16
N GLY A 209 23.01 -3.77 5.71
CA GLY A 209 22.25 -4.95 6.18
C GLY A 209 22.94 -6.27 5.82
N ILE A 210 23.35 -6.42 4.55
CA ILE A 210 24.05 -7.63 4.07
C ILE A 210 25.40 -7.80 4.78
N ALA A 211 26.15 -6.71 4.92
CA ALA A 211 27.44 -6.72 5.59
C ALA A 211 27.33 -7.05 7.08
N MET A 212 26.33 -6.47 7.77
CA MET A 212 26.02 -6.79 9.16
C MET A 212 25.62 -8.26 9.33
N PHE A 213 24.84 -8.80 8.38
CA PHE A 213 24.46 -10.22 8.40
C PHE A 213 25.67 -11.15 8.20
N ALA A 214 26.60 -10.77 7.33
CA ALA A 214 27.82 -11.53 7.06
C ALA A 214 28.82 -11.54 8.23
N ASP A 215 28.74 -10.53 9.11
CA ASP A 215 29.59 -10.32 10.30
C ASP A 215 31.10 -10.54 10.03
N GLN A 216 31.61 -10.04 8.89
CA GLN A 216 33.00 -10.23 8.52
C GLN A 216 33.90 -9.11 9.09
N PRO A 217 35.03 -9.43 9.75
CA PRO A 217 35.88 -8.43 10.43
C PRO A 217 36.38 -7.30 9.54
N TRP A 218 36.65 -7.58 8.26
CA TRP A 218 37.15 -6.59 7.30
C TRP A 218 36.05 -5.69 6.72
N LEU A 219 34.78 -6.14 6.78
CA LEU A 219 33.63 -5.44 6.21
C LEU A 219 32.86 -4.63 7.27
N ASN A 220 32.84 -5.14 8.51
CA ASN A 220 32.15 -4.55 9.65
C ASN A 220 32.49 -3.07 9.92
N PRO A 221 33.75 -2.59 9.81
CA PRO A 221 34.06 -1.17 10.03
C PRO A 221 33.39 -0.27 9.01
N ILE A 222 33.38 -0.68 7.73
CA ILE A 222 32.79 0.08 6.63
C ILE A 222 31.27 0.08 6.75
N ALA A 223 30.68 -1.08 6.97
CA ALA A 223 29.23 -1.23 7.14
C ALA A 223 28.73 -0.49 8.39
N GLY A 224 29.46 -0.59 9.50
CA GLY A 224 29.17 0.13 10.73
C GLY A 224 29.20 1.64 10.54
N LEU A 225 30.19 2.16 9.81
CA LEU A 225 30.28 3.58 9.48
C LEU A 225 29.11 4.05 8.61
N VAL A 226 28.77 3.27 7.57
CA VAL A 226 27.63 3.58 6.70
C VAL A 226 26.34 3.60 7.50
N ALA A 227 26.03 2.53 8.24
CA ALA A 227 24.83 2.40 9.06
C ALA A 227 24.72 3.51 10.12
N PHE A 228 25.85 3.85 10.76
CA PHE A 228 25.94 4.93 11.74
C PHE A 228 25.58 6.28 11.13
N ILE A 229 26.18 6.64 10.00
CA ILE A 229 25.98 7.94 9.36
C ILE A 229 24.53 8.07 8.86
N ILE A 230 24.04 7.09 8.10
CA ILE A 230 22.70 7.17 7.52
C ILE A 230 21.62 7.11 8.61
N GLY A 231 21.81 6.28 9.65
CA GLY A 231 20.89 6.20 10.79
C GLY A 231 20.87 7.47 11.63
N LEU A 232 22.03 8.12 11.85
CA LEU A 232 22.10 9.39 12.54
C LEU A 232 21.37 10.50 11.78
N ILE A 233 21.65 10.65 10.48
CA ILE A 233 21.07 11.68 9.63
C ILE A 233 19.56 11.45 9.47
N GLY A 234 19.15 10.22 9.19
CA GLY A 234 17.75 9.84 9.04
C GLY A 234 16.98 10.03 10.35
N GLY A 235 17.56 9.61 11.49
CA GLY A 235 16.97 9.80 12.82
C GLY A 235 16.73 11.27 13.15
N VAL A 236 17.74 12.14 12.96
CA VAL A 236 17.58 13.60 13.15
C VAL A 236 16.53 14.18 12.21
N SER A 237 16.47 13.70 10.97
CA SER A 237 15.50 14.14 9.97
C SER A 237 14.06 13.78 10.36
N VAL A 238 13.82 12.55 10.82
CA VAL A 238 12.50 12.09 11.29
C VAL A 238 12.07 12.84 12.54
N ILE A 239 12.98 13.03 13.53
CA ILE A 239 12.69 13.81 14.74
C ILE A 239 12.23 15.22 14.36
N LYS A 240 12.96 15.89 13.46
CA LYS A 240 12.59 17.22 13.02
C LYS A 240 11.26 17.23 12.27
N ALA A 241 11.07 16.36 11.28
CA ALA A 241 9.88 16.39 10.44
C ALA A 241 8.59 16.03 11.19
N VAL A 242 8.66 15.05 12.10
CA VAL A 242 7.47 14.49 12.77
C VAL A 242 7.22 15.16 14.12
N TYR A 243 8.26 15.34 14.94
CA TYR A 243 8.08 15.84 16.32
C TYR A 243 8.16 17.35 16.43
N ILE A 244 8.92 18.02 15.55
CA ILE A 244 9.07 19.48 15.56
C ILE A 244 8.10 20.11 14.54
N ASP A 245 8.20 19.70 13.28
CA ASP A 245 7.43 20.30 12.17
C ASP A 245 5.99 19.74 12.09
N LYS A 246 5.64 18.74 12.92
CA LYS A 246 4.32 18.08 12.98
C LYS A 246 3.74 17.72 11.61
N ARG A 247 4.59 17.23 10.70
CA ARG A 247 4.15 16.83 9.36
C ARG A 247 3.57 15.42 9.41
N GLU A 248 2.36 15.27 8.89
CA GLU A 248 1.77 13.97 8.58
C GLU A 248 2.41 13.45 7.29
N LEU A 249 3.30 12.48 7.44
CA LEU A 249 4.06 11.91 6.33
C LEU A 249 3.84 10.41 6.29
N LYS A 250 3.58 9.92 5.08
CA LYS A 250 3.52 8.49 4.78
C LYS A 250 4.93 7.88 4.80
N CYS A 251 5.05 6.66 5.27
CA CYS A 251 6.32 5.96 5.39
C CYS A 251 6.83 5.54 4.02
N ALA A 252 7.94 6.12 3.56
CA ALA A 252 8.57 5.72 2.32
C ALA A 252 9.25 4.33 2.41
N CYS A 253 9.48 3.81 3.62
CA CYS A 253 10.25 2.58 3.82
C CYS A 253 9.61 1.30 3.27
N VAL A 254 8.33 1.36 2.90
CA VAL A 254 7.57 0.22 2.34
C VAL A 254 7.30 0.39 0.83
N GLY A 255 7.79 1.48 0.21
CA GLY A 255 7.44 1.90 -1.15
C GLY A 255 6.58 3.17 -1.16
N GLY A 256 6.42 3.80 -2.32
CA GLY A 256 5.78 5.12 -2.45
C GLY A 256 4.28 5.16 -2.15
N ASP A 257 3.61 4.00 -2.13
CA ASP A 257 2.15 3.89 -2.05
C ASP A 257 1.68 3.21 -0.74
N SER A 258 2.25 3.59 0.40
CA SER A 258 1.86 3.04 1.72
C SER A 258 1.17 4.07 2.60
N ASN A 259 0.03 3.71 3.19
CA ASN A 259 -0.66 4.51 4.21
C ASN A 259 -0.09 4.29 5.62
N VAL A 260 1.17 3.90 5.73
CA VAL A 260 1.81 3.72 7.05
C VAL A 260 2.25 5.10 7.55
N PRO A 261 1.91 5.51 8.78
CA PRO A 261 2.47 6.72 9.36
C PRO A 261 3.96 6.54 9.65
N LEU A 262 4.79 7.46 9.13
CA LEU A 262 6.26 7.42 9.16
C LEU A 262 6.84 7.46 10.59
N GLY A 263 6.16 8.15 11.52
CA GLY A 263 6.74 8.67 12.77
C GLY A 263 7.47 7.66 13.66
N ALA A 264 6.73 6.77 14.31
CA ALA A 264 7.32 5.89 15.33
C ALA A 264 8.22 4.79 14.72
N ILE A 265 7.86 4.29 13.54
CA ILE A 265 8.50 3.14 12.92
C ILE A 265 9.81 3.53 12.25
N SER A 266 9.80 4.60 11.44
CA SER A 266 11.03 5.07 10.80
C SER A 266 12.04 5.60 11.84
N LEU A 267 11.56 6.19 12.94
CA LEU A 267 12.44 6.58 14.04
C LEU A 267 13.11 5.37 14.68
N THR A 268 12.35 4.30 14.96
CA THR A 268 12.93 3.09 15.57
C THR A 268 13.92 2.40 14.63
N GLU A 269 13.64 2.34 13.33
CA GLU A 269 14.57 1.83 12.30
C GLU A 269 15.90 2.59 12.32
N ASN A 270 15.85 3.94 12.23
CA ASN A 270 17.05 4.78 12.22
C ASN A 270 17.85 4.68 13.53
N VAL A 271 17.18 4.57 14.67
CA VAL A 271 17.82 4.37 15.98
C VAL A 271 18.49 3.01 16.06
N MET A 272 17.85 1.94 15.56
CA MET A 272 18.47 0.61 15.50
C MET A 272 19.69 0.60 14.59
N MET A 273 19.63 1.26 13.43
CA MET A 273 20.76 1.38 12.51
C MET A 273 21.93 2.16 13.14
N PHE A 274 21.63 3.28 13.80
CA PHE A 274 22.63 4.05 14.54
C PHE A 274 23.27 3.24 15.67
N GLY A 275 22.45 2.57 16.49
CA GLY A 275 22.92 1.78 17.63
C GLY A 275 23.76 0.60 17.18
N MET A 276 23.31 -0.13 16.16
CA MET A 276 24.01 -1.30 15.66
C MET A 276 25.27 -0.93 14.87
N GLY A 277 25.21 0.14 14.08
CA GLY A 277 26.40 0.71 13.43
C GLY A 277 27.46 1.14 14.44
N SER A 278 27.05 1.80 15.53
CA SER A 278 27.94 2.14 16.65
C SER A 278 28.56 0.90 17.29
N TYR A 279 27.76 -0.14 17.55
CA TYR A 279 28.25 -1.39 18.12
C TYR A 279 29.29 -2.08 17.21
N MET A 280 29.02 -2.16 15.90
CA MET A 280 29.94 -2.74 14.93
C MET A 280 31.27 -1.97 14.87
N LEU A 281 31.22 -0.63 14.93
CA LEU A 281 32.41 0.21 14.97
C LEU A 281 33.23 0.00 16.25
N ILE A 282 32.58 -0.04 17.42
CA ILE A 282 33.25 -0.27 18.70
C ILE A 282 33.90 -1.65 18.72
N ARG A 283 33.18 -2.70 18.28
CA ARG A 283 33.71 -4.07 18.19
C ARG A 283 34.86 -4.20 17.19
N ALA A 284 34.91 -3.37 16.15
CA ALA A 284 35.99 -3.37 15.18
C ALA A 284 37.28 -2.67 15.70
N LEU A 285 37.14 -1.77 16.69
CA LEU A 285 38.24 -1.00 17.26
C LEU A 285 38.83 -1.62 18.53
N LEU A 286 38.09 -2.49 19.22
CA LEU A 286 38.48 -3.22 20.43
C LEU A 286 38.94 -4.65 20.09
#